data_AF-A0AAV0LFE4-F1
#
_entry.id   AF-A0AAV0LFE4-F1
#
_cell.length_a   1.000
_cell.length_b   1.000
_cell.length_c   1.000
_cell.angle_alpha   90.00
_cell.angle_beta   90.00
_cell.angle_gamma   90.00
#
_symmetry.space_group_name_H-M   'P 1'
#
loop_
_entity.id
_entity.type
_entity.pdbx_description
1 polymer ?
#
loop_
_entity_poly.entity_id
_entity_poly.type
_entity_poly.pdbx_seq_one_letter_code
_entity_poly.pdbx_strand_id
1 'polypeptide(L)'
;MLVGKFNLGKLYEKIGFNKEIISRGRYAELLAAEQRPFRADEAELFERSAQNAYQQFRDKAAFSRSMDVDEMESVAQGRVWTGIQAASHGLVDATGGLSRAIAIAKLKANIPQDKPVTLVEMSRPSPTLPELLSGIGSSIAGVDTTLKDLLQELTVSEGVQARMDGIMFQRLEGGAPYANPFINLIKDYLGSI
;
A
#
# COMPACT_ATOMS: atom_id res chain seq x y z
N MET A 1 11.09 13.75 8.14
CA MET A 1 10.63 13.10 6.89
C MET A 1 11.36 13.77 5.74
N LEU A 2 11.87 13.01 4.77
CA LEU A 2 12.52 13.58 3.59
C LEU A 2 11.50 13.65 2.46
N VAL A 3 11.39 14.81 1.82
CA VAL A 3 10.61 15.00 0.59
C VAL A 3 11.50 15.67 -0.42
N GLY A 4 11.45 15.21 -1.67
CA GLY A 4 12.26 15.75 -2.74
C GLY A 4 11.62 15.49 -4.10
N LYS A 5 12.09 16.22 -5.10
CA LYS A 5 11.81 15.95 -6.51
C LYS A 5 13.12 15.87 -7.29
N PHE A 6 13.08 15.19 -8.42
CA PHE A 6 14.18 15.26 -9.37
C PHE A 6 14.23 16.64 -10.03
N ASN A 7 15.44 17.15 -10.20
CA ASN A 7 15.71 18.29 -11.06
C ASN A 7 16.50 17.80 -12.29
N LEU A 8 15.80 17.71 -13.41
CA LEU A 8 16.29 17.20 -14.69
C LEU A 8 16.75 18.31 -15.63
N GLY A 9 16.80 19.59 -15.21
CA GLY A 9 17.17 20.70 -16.08
C GLY A 9 18.49 20.49 -16.82
N LYS A 10 19.55 20.12 -16.08
CA LYS A 10 20.87 19.81 -16.67
C LYS A 10 20.86 18.60 -17.62
N LEU A 11 20.00 17.60 -17.34
CA LEU A 11 19.86 16.45 -18.21
C LEU A 11 19.21 16.86 -19.53
N TYR A 12 18.14 17.65 -19.46
CA TYR A 12 17.40 18.16 -20.61
C TYR A 12 18.26 19.04 -21.51
N GLU A 13 19.06 19.94 -20.93
CA GLU A 13 20.07 20.72 -21.64
C GLU A 13 21.04 19.83 -22.43
N LYS A 14 21.53 18.75 -21.80
CA LYS A 14 22.52 17.84 -22.41
C LYS A 14 21.96 17.05 -23.59
N ILE A 15 20.69 16.67 -23.55
CA ILE A 15 20.04 15.86 -24.59
C ILE A 15 19.29 16.72 -25.62
N GLY A 16 19.33 18.05 -25.49
CA GLY A 16 18.59 18.96 -26.37
C GLY A 16 17.07 18.86 -26.23
N PHE A 17 16.57 18.37 -25.10
CA PHE A 17 15.14 18.25 -24.83
C PHE A 17 14.62 19.55 -24.21
N ASN A 18 13.56 20.12 -24.78
CA ASN A 18 12.90 21.31 -24.24
C ASN A 18 11.46 20.96 -23.84
N LYS A 19 11.08 21.30 -22.61
CA LYS A 19 9.75 21.08 -22.05
C LYS A 19 9.11 22.43 -21.75
N GLU A 20 8.15 22.82 -22.58
CA GLU A 20 7.28 23.96 -22.29
C GLU A 20 6.09 23.53 -21.44
N ILE A 21 5.78 24.31 -20.41
CA ILE A 21 4.65 24.04 -19.52
C ILE A 21 3.69 25.22 -19.60
N ILE A 22 2.46 24.94 -20.03
CA ILE A 22 1.35 25.87 -19.95
C ILE A 22 0.49 25.42 -18.77
N SER A 23 0.45 26.23 -17.72
CA SER A 23 -0.23 25.90 -16.47
C SER A 23 -1.14 27.04 -16.03
N ARG A 24 -2.19 26.70 -15.27
CA ARG A 24 -3.10 27.68 -14.64
C ARG A 24 -3.25 27.34 -13.17
N GLY A 25 -2.78 28.22 -12.31
CA GLY A 25 -2.84 28.08 -10.85
C GLY A 25 -1.46 28.12 -10.20
N ARG A 26 -1.40 28.69 -8.98
CA ARG A 26 -0.14 28.95 -8.26
C ARG A 26 0.74 27.71 -8.10
N TYR A 27 0.13 26.55 -7.88
CA TYR A 27 0.81 25.29 -7.57
C TYR A 27 0.64 24.21 -8.65
N ALA A 28 0.14 24.56 -9.83
CA ALA A 28 -0.15 23.61 -10.91
C ALA A 28 1.12 22.88 -11.44
N GLU A 29 2.29 23.43 -11.17
CA GLU A 29 3.58 22.92 -11.63
C GLU A 29 4.33 22.08 -10.60
N LEU A 30 3.82 21.93 -9.38
CA LEU A 30 4.56 21.35 -8.24
C LEU A 30 5.27 20.03 -8.58
N LEU A 31 4.57 19.13 -9.27
CA LEU A 31 5.07 17.81 -9.68
C LEU A 31 5.43 17.73 -11.17
N ALA A 32 5.01 18.70 -11.99
CA ALA A 32 5.21 18.68 -13.44
C ALA A 32 6.50 19.40 -13.87
N ALA A 33 6.95 20.40 -13.10
CA ALA A 33 8.16 21.16 -13.39
C ALA A 33 9.41 20.49 -12.82
N GLU A 34 9.85 19.44 -13.49
CA GLU A 34 11.08 18.70 -13.17
C GLU A 34 12.34 19.36 -13.75
N GLN A 35 12.22 20.32 -14.67
CA GLN A 35 13.34 21.03 -15.28
C GLN A 35 13.94 22.15 -14.39
N ARG A 36 13.35 22.42 -13.22
CA ARG A 36 13.76 23.50 -12.31
C ARG A 36 13.63 23.09 -10.83
N PRO A 37 14.35 23.75 -9.89
CA PRO A 37 14.10 23.54 -8.47
C PRO A 37 12.69 24.00 -8.05
N PHE A 38 12.30 23.69 -6.81
CA PHE A 38 11.12 24.28 -6.21
C PHE A 38 11.27 25.81 -6.10
N ARG A 39 10.16 26.53 -6.31
CA ARG A 39 10.05 27.93 -5.86
C ARG A 39 10.00 27.97 -4.33
N ALA A 40 10.28 29.13 -3.75
CA ALA A 40 10.35 29.26 -2.29
C ALA A 40 9.02 28.90 -1.59
N ASP A 41 7.89 29.31 -2.15
CA ASP A 41 6.54 28.98 -1.67
C ASP A 41 6.18 27.50 -1.87
N GLU A 42 6.59 26.91 -3.00
CA GLU A 42 6.47 25.48 -3.26
C GLU A 42 7.28 24.65 -2.23
N ALA A 43 8.50 25.08 -1.91
CA ALA A 43 9.36 24.40 -0.93
C ALA A 43 8.80 24.48 0.50
N GLU A 44 8.35 25.67 0.92
CA GLU A 44 7.72 25.87 2.24
C GLU A 44 6.44 25.03 2.39
N LEU A 45 5.67 24.84 1.31
CA LEU A 45 4.51 23.96 1.32
C LEU A 45 4.90 22.50 1.62
N PHE A 46 5.96 21.99 0.97
CA PHE A 46 6.46 20.64 1.22
C PHE A 46 7.04 20.47 2.62
N GLU A 47 7.78 21.47 3.12
CA GLU A 47 8.32 21.46 4.48
C GLU A 47 7.20 21.41 5.52
N ARG A 48 6.18 22.26 5.40
CA ARG A 48 5.01 22.24 6.29
C ARG A 48 4.27 20.91 6.23
N SER A 49 4.10 20.35 5.04
CA SER A 49 3.46 19.05 4.85
C SER A 49 4.25 17.93 5.55
N ALA A 50 5.57 17.91 5.37
CA ALA A 50 6.45 16.94 6.00
C ALA A 50 6.45 17.06 7.54
N GLN A 51 6.43 18.28 8.07
CA GLN A 51 6.35 18.54 9.50
C GLN A 51 5.02 18.08 10.08
N ASN A 52 3.91 18.36 9.40
CA ASN A 52 2.58 17.92 9.82
C ASN A 52 2.47 16.39 9.82
N ALA A 53 2.93 15.72 8.76
CA ALA A 53 2.95 14.26 8.69
C ALA A 53 3.81 13.64 9.80
N TYR A 54 4.96 14.26 10.11
CA TYR A 54 5.82 13.83 11.22
C TYR A 54 5.11 13.94 12.58
N GLN A 55 4.52 15.10 12.89
CA GLN A 55 3.79 15.32 14.13
C GLN A 55 2.64 14.33 14.29
N GLN A 56 1.82 14.15 13.26
CA GLN A 56 0.72 13.18 13.29
C GLN A 56 1.20 11.75 13.56
N PHE A 57 2.30 11.33 12.93
CA PHE A 57 2.85 10.00 13.17
C PHE A 57 3.36 9.86 14.62
N ARG A 58 4.16 10.81 15.08
CA ARG A 58 4.73 10.81 16.43
C ARG A 58 3.64 10.81 17.50
N ASP A 59 2.66 11.70 17.38
CA ASP A 59 1.61 11.86 18.39
C ASP A 59 0.72 10.61 18.44
N LYS A 60 0.42 10.01 17.28
CA LYS A 60 -0.31 8.74 17.21
C LYS A 60 0.49 7.58 17.82
N ALA A 61 1.80 7.53 17.57
CA ALA A 61 2.67 6.53 18.16
C ALA A 61 2.72 6.69 19.68
N ALA A 62 2.92 7.92 20.18
CA ALA A 62 2.94 8.25 21.60
C ALA A 62 1.64 7.80 22.28
N PHE A 63 0.50 8.21 21.72
CA PHE A 63 -0.82 7.80 22.19
C PHE A 63 -0.98 6.27 22.22
N SER A 64 -0.59 5.57 21.15
CA SER A 64 -0.70 4.11 21.06
C SER A 64 0.21 3.36 22.04
N ARG A 65 1.31 3.98 22.48
CA ARG A 65 2.21 3.45 23.52
C ARG A 65 1.88 3.94 24.91
N SER A 66 0.85 4.78 25.07
CA SER A 66 0.55 5.45 26.34
C SER A 66 1.79 6.18 26.89
N MET A 67 2.56 6.78 25.99
CA MET A 67 3.83 7.45 26.25
C MET A 67 3.65 8.96 26.04
N ASP A 68 4.42 9.78 26.77
CA ASP A 68 4.44 11.22 26.53
C ASP A 68 5.06 11.56 25.15
N VAL A 69 4.66 12.68 24.57
CA VAL A 69 5.15 13.11 23.25
C VAL A 69 6.66 13.38 23.30
N ASP A 70 7.18 13.96 24.37
CA ASP A 70 8.61 14.28 24.52
C ASP A 70 9.45 13.00 24.68
N GLU A 71 8.89 11.99 25.38
CA GLU A 71 9.53 10.68 25.51
C GLU A 71 9.56 9.98 24.14
N MET A 72 8.46 10.00 23.40
CA MET A 72 8.41 9.46 22.03
C MET A 72 9.38 10.19 21.10
N GLU A 73 9.47 11.52 21.19
CA GLU A 73 10.42 12.34 20.45
C GLU A 73 11.88 11.87 20.69
N SER A 74 12.21 11.56 21.95
CA SER A 74 13.55 11.08 22.35
C SER A 74 13.97 9.76 21.69
N VAL A 75 13.02 8.96 21.19
CA VAL A 75 13.24 7.69 20.47
C VAL A 75 12.80 7.72 19.00
N ALA A 76 12.25 8.84 18.52
CA ALA A 76 11.81 9.05 17.14
C ALA A 76 12.93 9.58 16.22
N GLN A 77 12.64 10.58 15.38
CA GLN A 77 13.57 11.23 14.45
C GLN A 77 14.12 10.35 13.32
N GLY A 78 13.34 9.35 12.88
CA GLY A 78 13.71 8.48 11.76
C GLY A 78 14.82 7.47 12.07
N ARG A 79 15.17 7.29 13.36
CA ARG A 79 16.07 6.23 13.80
C ARG A 79 15.45 4.85 13.57
N VAL A 80 16.30 3.92 13.18
CA VAL A 80 15.93 2.51 13.01
C VAL A 80 16.35 1.74 14.27
N TRP A 81 15.42 0.97 14.81
CA TRP A 81 15.63 0.15 16.00
C TRP A 81 15.56 -1.33 15.64
N THR A 82 16.46 -2.14 16.19
CA THR A 82 16.27 -3.60 16.20
C THR A 82 15.07 -3.96 17.08
N GLY A 83 14.48 -5.15 16.90
CA GLY A 83 13.33 -5.57 17.72
C GLY A 83 13.62 -5.54 19.23
N ILE A 84 14.84 -5.89 19.64
CA ILE A 84 15.27 -5.89 21.05
C ILE A 84 15.38 -4.44 21.58
N GLN A 85 15.97 -3.54 20.80
CA GLN A 85 16.04 -2.12 21.16
C GLN A 85 14.65 -1.49 21.22
N ALA A 86 13.78 -1.81 20.26
CA ALA A 86 12.41 -1.33 20.23
C ALA A 86 11.64 -1.76 21.49
N ALA A 87 11.82 -2.99 21.97
CA ALA A 87 11.23 -3.45 23.21
C ALA A 87 11.79 -2.69 24.43
N SER A 88 13.10 -2.44 24.45
CA SER A 88 13.76 -1.67 25.51
C SER A 88 13.30 -0.19 25.56
N HIS A 89 12.91 0.36 24.42
CA HIS A 89 12.35 1.71 24.28
C HIS A 89 10.83 1.76 24.38
N GLY A 90 10.14 0.65 24.71
CA GLY A 90 8.68 0.61 24.82
C GLY A 90 7.93 0.81 23.50
N LEU A 91 8.60 0.66 22.36
CA LEU A 91 7.98 0.79 21.02
C LEU A 91 7.20 -0.46 20.62
N VAL A 92 7.54 -1.63 21.19
CA VAL A 92 6.85 -2.91 21.01
C VAL A 92 6.66 -3.62 22.34
N ASP A 93 5.61 -4.43 22.45
CA ASP A 93 5.29 -5.15 23.69
C ASP A 93 6.16 -6.40 23.91
N ALA A 94 6.57 -7.06 22.82
CA ALA A 94 7.35 -8.29 22.86
C ALA A 94 8.07 -8.54 21.53
N THR A 95 9.18 -9.29 21.60
CA THR A 95 9.89 -9.80 20.43
C THR A 95 9.57 -11.27 20.19
N GLY A 96 9.46 -11.68 18.93
CA GLY A 96 9.25 -13.08 18.54
C GLY A 96 8.81 -13.21 17.08
N GLY A 97 8.57 -14.44 16.65
CA GLY A 97 8.01 -14.73 15.32
C GLY A 97 6.48 -14.85 15.31
N LEU A 98 5.95 -15.24 14.16
CA LEU A 98 4.51 -15.40 13.94
C LEU A 98 3.84 -16.33 14.96
N SER A 99 4.47 -17.46 15.31
CA SER A 99 3.93 -18.41 16.30
C SER A 99 3.69 -17.76 17.67
N ARG A 100 4.59 -16.84 18.09
CA ARG A 100 4.42 -16.10 19.35
C ARG A 100 3.28 -15.09 19.25
N ALA A 101 3.14 -14.41 18.11
CA ALA A 101 2.03 -13.51 17.86
C ALA A 101 0.68 -14.24 17.91
N ILE A 102 0.58 -15.43 17.30
CA ILE A 102 -0.62 -16.28 17.34
C ILE A 102 -0.93 -16.70 18.79
N ALA A 103 0.06 -17.16 19.55
CA ALA A 103 -0.14 -17.54 20.94
C ALA A 103 -0.68 -16.39 21.80
N ILE A 104 -0.14 -15.17 21.62
CA ILE A 104 -0.61 -13.94 22.29
C ILE A 104 -2.04 -13.61 21.86
N ALA A 105 -2.36 -13.68 20.58
CA ALA A 105 -3.71 -13.42 20.07
C ALA A 105 -4.73 -14.41 20.64
N LYS A 106 -4.38 -15.72 20.67
CA LYS A 106 -5.22 -16.76 21.29
C LYS A 106 -5.45 -16.48 22.77
N LEU A 107 -4.41 -16.08 23.50
CA LEU A 107 -4.52 -15.71 24.90
C LEU A 107 -5.47 -14.52 25.10
N LYS A 108 -5.31 -13.44 24.31
CA LYS A 108 -6.16 -12.25 24.37
C LYS A 108 -7.62 -12.52 23.98
N ALA A 109 -7.85 -13.52 23.13
CA ALA A 109 -9.17 -13.94 22.69
C ALA A 109 -9.78 -15.08 23.53
N ASN A 110 -9.14 -15.49 24.63
CA ASN A 110 -9.57 -16.62 25.48
C ASN A 110 -9.72 -17.95 24.71
N ILE A 111 -8.85 -18.21 23.73
CA ILE A 111 -8.79 -19.45 22.96
C ILE A 111 -7.72 -20.37 23.56
N PRO A 112 -8.03 -21.66 23.85
CA PRO A 112 -7.05 -22.63 24.34
C PRO A 112 -5.82 -22.75 23.42
N GLN A 113 -4.62 -22.82 24.00
CA GLN A 113 -3.35 -22.75 23.26
C GLN A 113 -3.09 -23.96 22.36
N ASP A 114 -3.70 -25.11 22.67
CA ASP A 114 -3.71 -26.35 21.90
C ASP A 114 -4.74 -26.37 20.76
N LYS A 115 -5.79 -25.55 20.84
CA LYS A 115 -6.84 -25.50 19.81
C LYS A 115 -6.28 -25.01 18.46
N PRO A 116 -6.42 -25.76 17.35
CA PRO A 116 -5.98 -25.29 16.04
C PRO A 116 -6.75 -24.03 15.63
N VAL A 117 -6.06 -23.08 15.00
CA VAL A 117 -6.64 -21.84 14.48
C VAL A 117 -6.29 -21.68 13.01
N THR A 118 -7.26 -21.25 12.21
CA THR A 118 -7.06 -20.93 10.80
C THR A 118 -6.66 -19.47 10.67
N LEU A 119 -5.56 -19.20 9.98
CA LEU A 119 -5.16 -17.83 9.69
C LEU A 119 -5.86 -17.40 8.39
N VAL A 120 -6.66 -16.34 8.49
CA VAL A 120 -7.35 -15.75 7.34
C VAL A 120 -6.71 -14.40 7.05
N GLU A 121 -6.22 -14.23 5.83
CA GLU A 121 -5.73 -12.94 5.36
C GLU A 121 -6.93 -12.02 5.10
N MET A 122 -7.10 -11.01 5.94
CA MET A 122 -8.08 -9.94 5.69
C MET A 122 -7.45 -8.89 4.78
N SER A 123 -7.19 -9.26 3.53
CA SER A 123 -6.90 -8.27 2.50
C SER A 123 -8.21 -7.60 2.10
N ARG A 124 -8.20 -6.26 1.96
CA ARG A 124 -9.31 -5.58 1.26
C ARG A 124 -9.49 -6.30 -0.09
N PRO A 125 -10.73 -6.49 -0.57
CA PRO A 125 -10.92 -7.02 -1.92
C PRO A 125 -10.01 -6.23 -2.85
N SER A 126 -9.05 -6.91 -3.48
CA SER A 126 -8.24 -6.29 -4.51
C SER A 126 -9.22 -5.69 -5.52
N PRO A 127 -9.05 -4.43 -5.94
CA PRO A 127 -9.90 -3.88 -6.98
C PRO A 127 -9.82 -4.85 -8.15
N THR A 128 -10.99 -5.34 -8.55
CA THR A 128 -11.09 -6.31 -9.63
C THR A 128 -10.50 -5.67 -10.89
N LEU A 129 -9.99 -6.47 -11.83
CA LEU A 129 -9.48 -5.96 -13.10
C LEU A 129 -10.47 -4.96 -13.76
N PRO A 130 -11.80 -5.21 -13.80
CA PRO A 130 -12.77 -4.20 -14.25
C PRO A 130 -12.77 -2.87 -13.47
N GLU A 131 -12.59 -2.89 -12.15
CA GLU A 131 -12.48 -1.68 -11.31
C GLU A 131 -11.18 -0.92 -11.54
N LEU A 132 -10.06 -1.64 -11.77
CA LEU A 132 -8.79 -1.02 -12.16
C LEU A 132 -8.88 -0.38 -13.54
N LEU A 133 -9.48 -1.07 -14.50
CA LEU A 133 -9.60 -0.60 -15.88
C LEU A 133 -10.59 0.54 -16.04
N SER A 134 -11.69 0.53 -15.29
CA SER A 134 -12.62 1.67 -15.24
C SER A 134 -11.99 2.91 -14.59
N GLY A 135 -11.08 2.74 -13.63
CA GLY A 135 -10.29 3.84 -13.06
C GLY A 135 -9.26 4.42 -14.03
N ILE A 136 -8.69 3.59 -14.92
CA ILE A 136 -7.73 3.99 -15.96
C ILE A 136 -8.44 4.57 -17.21
N GLY A 137 -9.69 4.17 -17.45
CA GLY A 137 -10.47 4.49 -18.66
C GLY A 137 -10.90 5.95 -18.85
N SER A 138 -10.49 6.88 -17.97
CA SER A 138 -10.66 8.32 -18.19
C SER A 138 -9.52 8.95 -19.00
N SER A 139 -8.51 8.17 -19.39
CA SER A 139 -7.43 8.63 -20.27
C SER A 139 -7.02 7.54 -21.25
N ILE A 140 -7.05 7.89 -22.54
CA ILE A 140 -6.53 7.15 -23.71
C ILE A 140 -7.52 6.16 -24.34
N ALA A 141 -8.12 6.61 -25.46
CA ALA A 141 -8.81 5.76 -26.41
C ALA A 141 -7.82 4.76 -27.04
N GLY A 142 -8.07 3.44 -26.91
CA GLY A 142 -7.32 2.39 -27.61
C GLY A 142 -6.85 1.18 -26.77
N VAL A 143 -7.53 0.82 -25.67
CA VAL A 143 -7.06 -0.20 -24.69
C VAL A 143 -7.59 -1.62 -24.96
N ASP A 144 -8.49 -1.82 -25.92
CA ASP A 144 -9.24 -3.09 -26.04
C ASP A 144 -8.41 -4.30 -26.50
N THR A 145 -7.33 -4.08 -27.27
CA THR A 145 -6.54 -5.19 -27.83
C THR A 145 -5.41 -5.63 -26.89
N THR A 146 -4.79 -4.71 -26.16
CA THR A 146 -3.64 -5.00 -25.28
C THR A 146 -4.04 -5.64 -23.95
N LEU A 147 -5.28 -5.46 -23.52
CA LEU A 147 -5.80 -6.08 -22.30
C LEU A 147 -6.05 -7.58 -22.42
N LYS A 148 -6.41 -8.06 -23.62
CA LYS A 148 -6.64 -9.49 -23.85
C LYS A 148 -5.37 -10.30 -23.69
N ASP A 149 -4.25 -9.79 -24.21
CA ASP A 149 -2.96 -10.47 -24.16
C ASP A 149 -2.40 -10.52 -22.73
N LEU A 150 -2.51 -9.42 -21.97
CA LEU A 150 -2.06 -9.35 -20.57
C LEU A 150 -2.86 -10.28 -19.63
N LEU A 151 -4.16 -10.46 -19.87
CA LEU A 151 -4.99 -11.37 -19.09
C LEU A 151 -4.64 -12.83 -19.31
N GLN A 152 -4.10 -13.16 -20.49
CA GLN A 152 -3.71 -14.52 -20.84
C GLN A 152 -2.38 -14.90 -20.18
N GLU A 153 -1.46 -13.94 -19.97
CA GLU A 153 -0.18 -14.19 -19.28
C GLU A 153 -0.33 -14.32 -17.76
N LEU A 154 -1.27 -13.60 -17.13
CA LEU A 154 -1.44 -13.61 -15.67
C LEU A 154 -2.06 -14.90 -15.12
N THR A 155 -2.64 -15.75 -15.97
CA THR A 155 -3.30 -17.00 -15.53
C THR A 155 -2.33 -18.18 -15.27
N VAL A 156 -1.00 -18.00 -15.44
CA VAL A 156 -0.03 -19.11 -15.47
C VAL A 156 0.87 -19.24 -14.23
N SER A 157 0.78 -18.38 -13.20
CA SER A 157 1.66 -18.53 -12.02
C SER A 157 1.00 -19.27 -10.85
N GLU A 158 1.00 -20.61 -10.88
CA GLU A 158 0.82 -21.46 -9.70
C GLU A 158 2.14 -21.51 -8.89
N GLY A 159 2.21 -20.79 -7.77
CA GLY A 159 3.38 -20.74 -6.89
C GLY A 159 3.15 -21.34 -5.51
N VAL A 160 3.69 -22.57 -5.31
CA VAL A 160 4.20 -23.23 -4.09
C VAL A 160 3.54 -22.89 -2.72
N GLN A 161 2.82 -23.86 -2.13
CA GLN A 161 2.42 -23.87 -0.72
C GLN A 161 3.54 -24.41 0.19
N ALA A 162 3.98 -23.62 1.17
CA ALA A 162 4.78 -24.12 2.30
C ALA A 162 3.84 -24.51 3.46
N ARG A 163 3.93 -25.76 3.94
CA ARG A 163 3.28 -26.21 5.18
C ARG A 163 4.20 -26.01 6.38
N MET A 164 3.66 -25.43 7.45
CA MET A 164 4.27 -25.44 8.79
C MET A 164 3.27 -26.15 9.72
N ASP A 165 3.73 -27.11 10.50
CA ASP A 165 2.86 -27.96 11.33
C ASP A 165 1.94 -27.12 12.23
N GLY A 166 0.64 -27.37 12.14
CA GLY A 166 -0.39 -26.71 12.96
C GLY A 166 -0.98 -25.41 12.40
N ILE A 167 -0.51 -24.91 11.25
CA ILE A 167 -1.06 -23.70 10.60
C ILE A 167 -1.57 -24.05 9.20
N MET A 168 -2.89 -23.95 9.02
CA MET A 168 -3.53 -24.09 7.70
C MET A 168 -3.70 -22.70 7.09
N PHE A 169 -2.93 -22.39 6.04
CA PHE A 169 -3.17 -21.23 5.18
C PHE A 169 -4.21 -21.63 4.13
N GLN A 170 -5.41 -21.05 4.22
CA GLN A 170 -6.43 -21.23 3.19
C GLN A 170 -6.56 -19.93 2.41
N ARG A 171 -6.17 -19.96 1.12
CA ARG A 171 -6.61 -18.96 0.15
C ARG A 171 -8.14 -19.09 0.06
N LEU A 172 -8.86 -17.96 0.07
CA LEU A 172 -10.29 -17.94 -0.27
C LEU A 172 -10.46 -18.23 -1.77
N GLU A 173 -10.18 -19.45 -2.20
CA GLU A 173 -10.73 -20.01 -3.44
C GLU A 173 -12.07 -20.63 -3.07
N GLY A 174 -13.11 -19.80 -3.11
CA GLY A 174 -14.47 -20.19 -2.78
C GLY A 174 -15.43 -19.11 -3.24
N GLY A 175 -16.11 -19.37 -4.37
CA GLY A 175 -17.10 -18.49 -4.96
C GLY A 175 -18.15 -18.04 -3.94
N ALA A 176 -18.45 -16.75 -3.95
CA ALA A 176 -19.53 -16.18 -3.17
C ALA A 176 -20.88 -16.83 -3.56
N PRO A 177 -21.80 -17.11 -2.61
CA PRO A 177 -23.12 -17.71 -2.90
C PRO A 177 -24.11 -16.76 -3.61
N TYR A 178 -23.69 -15.56 -3.98
CA TYR A 178 -24.53 -14.61 -4.72
C TYR A 178 -24.28 -14.80 -6.21
N ALA A 179 -24.87 -15.85 -6.78
CA ALA A 179 -25.06 -15.96 -8.21
C ALA A 179 -25.90 -14.77 -8.66
N ASN A 180 -25.24 -13.74 -9.19
CA ASN A 180 -25.89 -12.58 -9.78
C ASN A 180 -26.74 -13.09 -10.95
N PRO A 181 -28.08 -12.97 -10.92
CA PRO A 181 -28.97 -13.55 -11.94
C PRO A 181 -28.70 -13.03 -13.36
N PHE A 182 -27.97 -11.92 -13.48
CA PHE A 182 -27.49 -11.36 -14.74
C PHE A 182 -26.37 -12.16 -15.42
N ILE A 183 -25.53 -12.89 -14.67
CA ILE A 183 -24.42 -13.66 -15.26
C ILE A 183 -24.93 -14.94 -15.94
N ASN A 184 -25.98 -15.57 -15.40
CA ASN A 184 -26.62 -16.71 -16.04
C ASN A 184 -27.36 -16.30 -17.33
N LEU A 185 -27.98 -15.12 -17.34
CA LEU A 185 -28.68 -14.59 -18.51
C LEU A 185 -27.74 -14.32 -19.70
N ILE A 186 -26.51 -13.87 -19.43
CA ILE A 186 -25.50 -13.64 -20.47
C ILE A 186 -24.90 -14.96 -20.97
N LYS A 187 -24.75 -15.96 -20.10
CA LYS A 187 -24.29 -17.30 -20.47
C LYS A 187 -25.27 -18.01 -21.40
N ASP A 188 -26.57 -17.92 -21.12
CA ASP A 188 -27.61 -18.56 -21.93
C ASP A 188 -27.76 -17.88 -23.31
N TYR A 189 -27.55 -16.57 -23.38
CA TYR A 189 -27.58 -15.83 -24.66
C TYR A 189 -26.38 -16.16 -25.56
N LEU A 190 -25.20 -16.37 -24.97
CA LEU A 190 -23.97 -16.71 -25.71
C LEU A 190 -23.86 -18.21 -26.06
N GLY A 191 -24.64 -19.08 -25.41
CA GLY A 191 -24.73 -20.51 -25.75
C GLY A 191 -25.73 -20.84 -26.85
N SER A 192 -26.53 -19.85 -27.30
CA SER A 192 -27.55 -19.99 -28.34
C SER A 192 -27.15 -19.37 -29.69
N ILE A 193 -25.88 -19.02 -29.88
CA ILE A 193 -25.30 -18.59 -31.17
C ILE A 193 -24.22 -19.59 -31.58
#